data_AF-A0A655I3G6-F1
#
_entry.id   AF-A0A655I3G6-F1
#
_cell.length_a   1.000
_cell.length_b   1.000
_cell.length_c   1.000
_cell.angle_alpha   90.00
_cell.angle_beta   90.00
_cell.angle_gamma   90.00
#
_symmetry.space_group_name_H-M   'P 1'
#
loop_
_entity.id
_entity.type
_entity.pdbx_description
1 polymer ?
#
loop_
_entity_poly.entity_id
_entity_poly.type
_entity_poly.pdbx_seq_one_letter_code
_entity_poly.pdbx_strand_id
1 'polypeptide(L)'
;MPLDYEGVGAAGSMLGTKALEIFDETTCVVRAVRRWTEFYKHESCGKCTPCREGTFWLDKIYERLETGRGSHEDIDKLLDISDSILGKSFCALGDGAASPVMSSIKHFRDEYLAHVEGGGCPFDPRDSMLVANGVDA
;
A
#
# COMPACT_ATOMS: atom_id res chain seq x y z
N MET A 1 9.27 20.46 4.19
CA MET A 1 10.49 19.99 3.50
C MET A 1 10.45 20.43 2.04
N PRO A 2 11.58 20.79 1.42
CA PRO A 2 11.65 21.08 -0.01
C PRO A 2 11.22 19.86 -0.86
N LEU A 3 10.51 20.11 -1.96
CA LEU A 3 10.09 19.08 -2.93
C LEU A 3 11.11 18.96 -4.06
N ASP A 4 12.36 18.66 -3.69
CA ASP A 4 13.47 18.33 -4.59
C ASP A 4 13.94 16.88 -4.36
N TYR A 5 14.83 16.39 -5.21
CA TYR A 5 15.25 14.98 -5.17
C TYR A 5 15.97 14.65 -3.86
N GLU A 6 16.84 15.55 -3.41
CA GLU A 6 17.64 15.41 -2.20
C GLU A 6 16.77 15.49 -0.94
N GLY A 7 15.83 16.44 -0.88
CA GLY A 7 14.95 16.66 0.26
C GLY A 7 14.00 15.49 0.49
N VAL A 8 13.41 14.94 -0.58
CA VAL A 8 12.53 13.76 -0.48
C VAL A 8 13.34 12.48 -0.24
N GLY A 9 14.52 12.36 -0.85
CA GLY A 9 15.47 11.27 -0.59
C GLY A 9 15.88 11.20 0.88
N ALA A 10 16.22 12.34 1.48
CA ALA A 10 16.59 12.45 2.89
C ALA A 10 15.42 12.10 3.83
N ALA A 11 14.18 12.24 3.39
CA ALA A 11 12.99 11.82 4.13
C ALA A 11 12.71 10.30 4.03
N GLY A 12 13.52 9.54 3.28
CA GLY A 12 13.35 8.09 3.11
C GLY A 12 12.32 7.71 2.04
N SER A 13 11.98 8.64 1.14
CA SER A 13 11.14 8.39 -0.04
C SER A 13 11.91 8.76 -1.32
N MET A 14 11.24 8.80 -2.48
CA MET A 14 11.81 9.33 -3.72
C MET A 14 10.82 10.25 -4.43
N LEU A 15 11.34 11.29 -5.09
CA LEU A 15 10.51 12.17 -5.92
C LEU A 15 10.59 11.74 -7.39
N GLY A 16 9.67 10.87 -7.80
CA GLY A 16 9.58 10.36 -9.17
C GLY A 16 8.96 11.36 -10.16
N THR A 17 7.70 11.14 -10.53
CA THR A 17 6.97 11.97 -11.52
C THR A 17 6.45 13.30 -10.95
N LYS A 18 6.63 13.54 -9.64
CA LYS A 18 6.02 14.67 -8.90
C LYS A 18 4.49 14.64 -8.88
N ALA A 19 3.89 13.47 -9.10
CA ALA A 19 2.46 13.23 -8.84
C ALA A 19 2.26 13.02 -7.34
N LEU A 20 1.94 14.10 -6.62
CA LEU A 20 1.67 14.06 -5.19
C LEU A 20 0.23 13.63 -4.95
N GLU A 21 0.05 12.59 -4.16
CA GLU A 21 -1.25 12.16 -3.64
C GLU A 21 -1.33 12.57 -2.17
N ILE A 22 -2.37 13.31 -1.80
CA ILE A 22 -2.59 13.82 -0.45
C ILE A 22 -3.88 13.20 0.08
N PHE A 23 -3.78 12.58 1.25
CA PHE A 23 -4.88 11.93 1.95
C PHE A 23 -5.05 12.59 3.32
N ASP A 24 -6.30 12.76 3.75
CA ASP A 24 -6.64 13.18 5.10
C ASP A 24 -6.90 11.96 6.01
N GLU A 25 -7.26 12.21 7.26
CA GLU A 25 -7.49 11.19 8.27
C GLU A 25 -8.76 10.35 8.04
N THR A 26 -9.58 10.67 7.03
CA THR A 26 -10.75 9.84 6.66
C THR A 26 -10.36 8.69 5.73
N THR A 27 -9.17 8.72 5.15
CA THR A 27 -8.71 7.71 4.21
C THR A 27 -7.93 6.61 4.91
N CYS A 28 -8.36 5.35 4.72
CA CYS A 28 -7.62 4.18 5.19
C CYS A 28 -6.33 3.94 4.39
N VAL A 29 -5.18 3.91 5.07
CA VAL A 29 -3.88 3.65 4.42
C VAL A 29 -3.81 2.22 3.88
N VAL A 30 -4.34 1.23 4.63
CA VAL A 30 -4.36 -0.18 4.20
C VAL A 30 -5.12 -0.33 2.88
N ARG A 31 -6.26 0.37 2.74
CA ARG A 31 -7.07 0.39 1.52
C ARG A 31 -6.37 1.07 0.36
N ALA A 32 -5.71 2.21 0.59
CA ALA A 32 -4.96 2.93 -0.44
C ALA A 32 -3.83 2.04 -1.00
N VAL A 33 -3.04 1.42 -0.12
CA VAL A 33 -1.93 0.55 -0.52
C VAL A 33 -2.41 -0.73 -1.19
N ARG A 34 -3.54 -1.30 -0.73
CA ARG A 34 -4.21 -2.39 -1.45
C ARG A 34 -4.53 -1.99 -2.88
N ARG A 35 -5.05 -0.78 -3.10
CA ARG A 35 -5.42 -0.31 -4.44
C ARG A 35 -4.20 -0.19 -5.36
N TRP A 36 -3.09 0.31 -4.84
CA TRP A 36 -1.82 0.32 -5.59
C TRP A 36 -1.30 -1.10 -5.84
N THR A 37 -1.41 -2.00 -4.86
CA THR A 37 -1.03 -3.41 -5.01
C THR A 37 -1.85 -4.11 -6.11
N GLU A 38 -3.16 -3.86 -6.17
CA GLU A 38 -4.04 -4.34 -7.23
C GLU A 38 -3.60 -3.82 -8.61
N PHE A 39 -3.23 -2.54 -8.70
CA PHE A 39 -2.68 -1.94 -9.91
C PHE A 39 -1.36 -2.61 -10.33
N TYR A 40 -0.39 -2.73 -9.43
CA TYR A 40 0.90 -3.36 -9.76
C TYR A 40 0.77 -4.84 -10.13
N LYS A 41 -0.16 -5.56 -9.49
CA LYS A 41 -0.51 -6.94 -9.88
C LYS A 41 -1.09 -6.98 -11.29
N HIS A 42 -1.98 -6.05 -11.63
CA HIS A 42 -2.62 -5.97 -12.95
C HIS A 42 -1.61 -5.62 -14.05
N GLU A 43 -0.73 -4.65 -13.80
CA GLU A 43 0.26 -4.14 -14.76
C GLU A 43 1.56 -4.96 -14.77
N SER A 44 1.68 -5.99 -13.94
CA SER A 44 2.82 -6.89 -13.98
C SER A 44 2.87 -7.61 -15.34
N CYS A 45 3.95 -7.42 -16.08
CA CYS A 45 4.18 -8.12 -17.35
C CYS A 45 4.40 -9.64 -17.16
N GLY A 46 4.55 -10.11 -15.92
CA GLY A 46 4.68 -11.52 -15.60
C GLY A 46 6.06 -12.14 -15.87
N LYS A 47 7.09 -11.36 -16.25
CA LYS A 47 8.40 -11.92 -16.63
C LYS A 47 9.17 -12.55 -15.46
N CYS A 48 9.28 -11.85 -14.34
CA CYS A 48 10.04 -12.31 -13.18
C CYS A 48 9.11 -12.89 -12.11
N THR A 49 9.45 -14.08 -11.60
CA THR A 49 8.70 -14.76 -10.54
C THR A 49 8.49 -13.91 -9.29
N PRO A 50 9.49 -13.21 -8.71
CA PRO A 50 9.26 -12.41 -7.51
C PRO A 50 8.18 -11.35 -7.72
N CYS A 51 8.20 -10.62 -8.84
CA CYS A 51 7.14 -9.66 -9.14
C CYS A 51 5.80 -10.35 -9.42
N ARG A 52 5.73 -11.32 -10.34
CA ARG A 52 4.46 -11.94 -10.78
C ARG A 52 3.72 -12.62 -9.63
N GLU A 53 4.41 -13.49 -8.90
CA GLU A 53 3.82 -14.25 -7.80
C GLU A 53 3.73 -13.38 -6.53
N GLY A 54 4.72 -12.54 -6.27
CA GLY A 54 4.76 -11.67 -5.09
C GLY A 54 3.59 -10.69 -5.06
N THR A 55 3.32 -9.96 -6.16
CA THR A 55 2.18 -9.03 -6.20
C THR A 55 0.84 -9.74 -6.08
N PHE A 56 0.74 -10.99 -6.56
CA PHE A 56 -0.45 -11.81 -6.37
C PHE A 56 -0.68 -12.16 -4.90
N TRP A 57 0.38 -12.55 -4.18
CA TRP A 57 0.28 -12.86 -2.76
C TRP A 57 0.03 -11.63 -1.88
N LEU A 58 0.65 -10.48 -2.20
CA LEU A 58 0.37 -9.21 -1.52
C LEU A 58 -1.12 -8.86 -1.62
N ASP A 59 -1.68 -8.90 -2.83
CA ASP A 59 -3.10 -8.64 -3.09
C ASP A 59 -4.03 -9.55 -2.28
N LYS A 60 -3.68 -10.85 -2.16
CA LYS A 60 -4.45 -11.80 -1.36
C LYS A 60 -4.39 -11.50 0.13
N ILE A 61 -3.24 -11.08 0.64
CA ILE A 61 -3.12 -10.67 2.04
C ILE A 61 -3.95 -9.41 2.31
N TYR A 62 -3.86 -8.40 1.45
CA TYR A 62 -4.68 -7.19 1.60
C TYR A 62 -6.18 -7.47 1.51
N GLU A 63 -6.61 -8.41 0.64
CA GLU A 63 -7.99 -8.88 0.60
C GLU A 63 -8.43 -9.44 1.96
N ARG A 64 -7.57 -10.25 2.61
CA ARG A 64 -7.85 -10.79 3.95
C ARG A 64 -7.96 -9.69 5.00
N LEU A 65 -7.03 -8.73 5.03
CA LEU A 65 -7.02 -7.62 5.98
C LEU A 65 -8.29 -6.75 5.87
N GLU A 66 -8.73 -6.43 4.66
CA GLU A 66 -9.94 -5.62 4.45
C GLU A 66 -11.23 -6.37 4.77
N THR A 67 -11.26 -7.69 4.61
CA THR A 67 -12.46 -8.53 4.79
C THR A 67 -12.55 -9.20 6.16
N GLY A 68 -11.72 -8.79 7.12
CA GLY A 68 -11.73 -9.33 8.48
C GLY A 68 -11.21 -10.76 8.62
N ARG A 69 -10.50 -11.25 7.61
CA ARG A 69 -9.86 -12.57 7.58
C ARG A 69 -8.34 -12.50 7.78
N GLY A 70 -7.83 -11.31 8.07
CA GLY A 70 -6.41 -11.04 8.29
C GLY A 70 -5.95 -11.44 9.68
N SER A 71 -4.65 -11.67 9.80
CA SER A 71 -3.99 -12.06 11.05
C SER A 71 -2.73 -11.22 11.29
N HIS A 72 -2.18 -11.26 12.50
CA HIS A 72 -0.91 -10.59 12.79
C HIS A 72 0.24 -11.11 11.90
N GLU A 73 0.24 -12.41 11.61
CA GLU A 73 1.22 -13.07 10.74
C GLU A 73 1.13 -12.55 9.29
N ASP A 74 -0.05 -12.07 8.86
CA ASP A 74 -0.20 -11.47 7.52
C ASP A 74 0.59 -10.18 7.37
N ILE A 75 0.73 -9.38 8.43
CA ILE A 75 1.50 -8.14 8.41
C ILE A 75 2.99 -8.45 8.19
N ASP A 76 3.50 -9.48 8.87
CA ASP A 76 4.89 -9.91 8.71
C ASP A 76 5.12 -10.53 7.32
N LYS A 77 4.16 -11.32 6.80
CA LYS A 77 4.21 -11.85 5.43
C LYS A 77 4.23 -10.75 4.37
N LEU A 78 3.52 -9.64 4.56
CA LEU A 78 3.59 -8.49 3.64
C LEU A 78 5.03 -7.96 3.54
N LEU A 79 5.75 -7.87 4.67
CA LEU A 79 7.14 -7.44 4.71
C LEU A 79 8.08 -8.47 4.06
N ASP A 80 7.92 -9.75 4.36
CA ASP A 80 8.74 -10.83 3.80
C ASP A 80 8.61 -10.93 2.27
N ILE A 81 7.38 -10.82 1.76
CA ILE A 81 7.12 -10.83 0.32
C ILE A 81 7.70 -9.56 -0.32
N SER A 82 7.51 -8.40 0.30
CA SER A 82 8.04 -7.13 -0.23
C SER A 82 9.58 -7.15 -0.28
N ASP A 83 10.25 -7.66 0.74
CA ASP A 83 11.71 -7.86 0.72
C ASP A 83 12.14 -8.81 -0.40
N SER A 84 11.34 -9.83 -0.69
CA SER A 84 11.61 -10.78 -1.79
C SER A 84 11.41 -10.18 -3.18
N ILE A 85 10.67 -9.07 -3.31
CA ILE A 85 10.45 -8.34 -4.56
C ILE A 85 11.50 -7.24 -4.76
N LEU A 86 11.73 -6.44 -3.72
CA LEU A 86 12.53 -5.21 -3.75
C LEU A 86 14.00 -5.51 -4.11
N GLY A 87 14.50 -4.89 -5.16
CA GLY A 87 15.85 -5.08 -5.67
C GLY A 87 16.13 -6.48 -6.26
N LYS A 88 15.11 -7.35 -6.32
CA LYS A 88 15.20 -8.74 -6.78
C LYS A 88 14.34 -9.03 -8.01
N SER A 89 13.70 -8.00 -8.57
CA SER A 89 12.89 -8.06 -9.79
C SER A 89 13.66 -7.56 -11.02
N PHE A 90 13.21 -7.92 -12.22
CA PHE A 90 13.93 -7.57 -13.46
C PHE A 90 13.86 -6.06 -13.80
N CYS A 91 12.77 -5.38 -13.45
CA CYS A 91 12.59 -3.95 -13.68
C CYS A 91 12.03 -3.25 -12.43
N ALA A 92 12.06 -1.92 -12.44
CA ALA A 92 11.64 -1.07 -11.32
C ALA A 92 10.15 -1.14 -10.97
N LEU A 93 9.31 -1.82 -11.77
CA LEU A 93 7.91 -2.09 -11.41
C LEU A 93 7.85 -2.90 -10.10
N GLY A 94 8.75 -3.88 -9.92
CA GLY A 94 8.82 -4.64 -8.67
C GLY A 94 9.13 -3.76 -7.47
N ASP A 95 10.10 -2.86 -7.59
CA ASP A 95 10.46 -1.92 -6.51
C ASP A 95 9.29 -0.97 -6.19
N GLY A 96 8.58 -0.52 -7.22
CA GLY A 96 7.36 0.27 -7.09
C GLY A 96 6.23 -0.48 -6.38
N ALA A 97 6.11 -1.80 -6.59
CA ALA A 97 5.10 -2.62 -5.91
C ALA A 97 5.43 -2.88 -4.43
N ALA A 98 6.71 -3.03 -4.09
CA ALA A 98 7.16 -3.36 -2.73
C ALA A 98 7.28 -2.13 -1.81
N SER A 99 7.75 -1.01 -2.33
CA SER A 99 8.08 0.17 -1.52
C SER A 99 6.87 0.76 -0.76
N PRO A 100 5.66 0.88 -1.36
CA PRO A 100 4.48 1.37 -0.65
C PRO A 100 4.06 0.47 0.52
N VAL A 101 4.17 -0.85 0.37
CA VAL A 101 3.84 -1.83 1.41
C VAL A 101 4.76 -1.69 2.61
N MET A 102 6.08 -1.62 2.37
CA MET A 102 7.06 -1.48 3.45
C MET A 102 6.91 -0.13 4.17
N SER A 103 6.72 0.95 3.42
CA SER A 103 6.56 2.30 3.96
C SER A 103 5.27 2.43 4.79
N SER A 104 4.15 1.92 4.28
CA SER A 104 2.87 2.01 4.99
C SER A 104 2.89 1.23 6.30
N ILE A 105 3.49 0.04 6.33
CA ILE A 105 3.61 -0.73 7.58
C ILE A 105 4.56 -0.01 8.55
N LYS A 106 5.65 0.60 8.08
CA LYS A 106 6.58 1.35 8.93
C LYS A 106 5.91 2.55 9.61
N HIS A 107 5.06 3.27 8.89
CA HIS A 107 4.49 4.54 9.36
C HIS A 107 3.08 4.41 9.96
N PHE A 108 2.32 3.38 9.56
CA PHE A 108 0.91 3.19 9.91
C PHE A 108 0.63 1.78 10.43
N ARG A 109 1.59 1.14 11.12
CA ARG A 109 1.41 -0.23 11.65
C ARG A 109 0.13 -0.38 12.47
N ASP A 110 -0.23 0.65 13.24
CA ASP A 110 -1.42 0.64 14.08
C ASP A 110 -2.72 0.51 13.27
N GLU A 111 -2.80 1.09 12.07
CA GLU A 111 -3.96 0.89 11.18
C GLU A 111 -4.04 -0.56 10.69
N TYR A 112 -2.90 -1.21 10.41
CA TYR A 112 -2.89 -2.64 10.05
C TYR A 112 -3.37 -3.50 11.22
N LEU A 113 -2.97 -3.18 12.45
CA LEU A 113 -3.43 -3.89 13.65
C LEU A 113 -4.93 -3.68 13.86
N ALA A 114 -5.44 -2.46 13.68
CA ALA A 114 -6.87 -2.17 13.77
C ALA A 114 -7.71 -3.00 12.79
N HIS A 115 -7.19 -3.28 11.58
CA HIS A 115 -7.86 -4.19 10.64
C HIS A 115 -7.96 -5.63 11.15
N VAL A 116 -6.88 -6.13 11.79
CA VAL A 116 -6.81 -7.50 12.30
C VAL A 116 -7.68 -7.65 13.56
N GLU A 117 -7.58 -6.72 14.50
CA GLU A 117 -8.26 -6.76 15.78
C GLU A 117 -9.75 -6.39 15.66
N GLY A 118 -10.08 -5.45 14.79
CA GLY A 118 -11.45 -5.00 14.52
C GLY A 118 -12.22 -5.88 13.54
N GLY A 119 -11.57 -6.86 12.91
CA GLY A 119 -12.22 -7.78 11.97
C GLY A 119 -12.60 -7.12 10.64
N GLY A 120 -11.77 -6.20 10.13
CA GLY A 120 -11.97 -5.51 8.85
C GLY A 120 -11.56 -4.04 8.91
N CYS A 121 -11.77 -3.32 7.81
CA CYS A 121 -11.40 -1.90 7.75
C CYS A 121 -12.21 -1.04 8.74
N PRO A 122 -11.56 -0.23 9.61
CA PRO A 122 -12.26 0.61 10.57
C PRO A 122 -12.78 1.94 9.98
N PHE A 123 -12.50 2.23 8.72
CA PHE A 123 -12.88 3.48 8.05
C PHE A 123 -14.10 3.29 7.14
N ASP A 124 -15.09 4.18 7.22
CA ASP A 124 -16.18 4.23 6.24
C ASP A 124 -15.64 4.79 4.91
N PRO A 125 -15.73 4.05 3.77
CA PRO A 125 -15.36 4.58 2.47
C PRO A 125 -16.05 5.90 2.08
N ARG A 126 -17.26 6.15 2.58
CA ARG A 126 -18.03 7.36 2.27
C ARG A 126 -17.38 8.62 2.82
N ASP A 127 -16.74 8.53 3.98
CA ASP A 127 -16.14 9.69 4.65
C ASP A 127 -14.95 10.24 3.83
N SER A 128 -14.25 9.37 3.11
CA SER A 128 -13.17 9.75 2.19
C SER A 128 -13.62 10.28 0.82
N MET A 129 -14.94 10.34 0.58
CA MET A 129 -15.48 10.79 -0.71
C MET A 129 -15.81 12.29 -0.68
N LEU A 130 -15.13 13.07 -1.51
CA LEU A 130 -15.54 14.45 -1.77
C LEU A 130 -16.80 14.47 -2.64
N VAL A 131 -17.93 14.85 -2.05
CA VAL A 131 -19.19 15.08 -2.76
C VAL A 131 -19.40 16.58 -2.99
N ALA A 132 -19.82 16.94 -4.20
CA ALA A 132 -19.87 18.34 -4.67
C ALA A 132 -20.76 19.27 -3.81
N ASN A 133 -21.69 18.72 -3.03
CA ASN A 133 -22.62 19.47 -2.18
C ASN A 133 -22.42 19.22 -0.67
N GLY A 134 -21.31 18.57 -0.27
CA GLY A 134 -21.07 18.16 1.12
C GLY A 134 -21.74 16.82 1.47
N VAL A 135 -21.28 16.21 2.57
CA VAL A 135 -21.62 14.83 2.99
C VAL A 135 -23.10 14.65 3.39
N ASP A 136 -23.81 15.76 3.58
CA ASP A 136 -25.22 15.83 4.02
C ASP A 136 -26.23 16.14 2.89
N ALA A 137 -25.79 16.12 1.62
CA ALA A 137 -26.63 16.45 0.46
C ALA A 137 -27.45 15.26 -0.09
#